data_AF-A0A962E1G6-F1
#
_entry.id   AF-A0A962E1G6-F1
#
_cell.length_a   1.000
_cell.length_b   1.000
_cell.length_c   1.000
_cell.angle_alpha   90.00
_cell.angle_beta   90.00
_cell.angle_gamma   90.00
#
_symmetry.space_group_name_H-M   'P 1'
#
loop_
_entity.id
_entity.type
_entity.pdbx_description
1 polymer ?
#
loop_
_entity_poly.entity_id
_entity_poly.type
_entity_poly.pdbx_seq_one_letter_code
_entity_poly.pdbx_strand_id
1 'polypeptide(L)'
;SRMLGALPAVLSIREPLVLRTLADLHRQPAATARFDAVTLDRLFLRALALLQRRSRGQQQVVVKATSSCNGLINRWLGSDQQTRAVLMHIDLRSYLCTMLKSPTSRFDAENFIAARLADLHAALGDDALRLYQLNQAERIALGWMAEMQRFGELANRYGERLLRLDFADLLADPSATLARVAGHLRIEASAGSINAALGPQISGRYAKATDHPYSRADRQADLQTSAELYPGELRAGLDFAERLLQRYPALAGLRGYLAA
;
A
#
# COMPACT_ATOMS: atom_id res chain seq x y z
N SER A 1 3.71 4.59 -9.66
CA SER A 1 4.58 5.79 -9.55
C SER A 1 5.49 5.97 -10.75
N ARG A 2 6.25 4.95 -11.19
CA ARG A 2 7.11 5.06 -12.39
C ARG A 2 6.33 5.50 -13.63
N MET A 3 5.25 4.78 -13.95
CA MET A 3 4.35 5.12 -15.05
C MET A 3 3.80 6.55 -14.93
N LEU A 4 3.34 6.96 -13.74
CA LEU A 4 2.85 8.32 -13.49
C LEU A 4 3.94 9.38 -13.66
N GLY A 5 5.17 9.10 -13.25
CA GLY A 5 6.30 10.02 -13.41
C GLY A 5 6.80 10.17 -14.85
N ALA A 6 6.35 9.30 -15.76
CA ALA A 6 6.60 9.43 -17.19
C ALA A 6 5.53 10.22 -17.93
N LEU A 7 4.42 10.57 -17.24
CA LEU A 7 3.41 11.46 -17.81
C LEU A 7 3.93 12.91 -17.84
N PRO A 8 3.53 13.71 -18.85
CA PRO A 8 3.92 15.12 -18.93
C PRO A 8 3.50 15.90 -17.70
N ALA A 9 4.32 16.89 -17.32
CA ALA A 9 4.04 17.82 -16.22
C ALA A 9 3.80 17.18 -14.82
N VAL A 10 4.21 15.92 -14.61
CA VAL A 10 4.15 15.25 -13.31
C VAL A 10 5.53 15.23 -12.64
N LEU A 11 5.60 15.69 -11.39
CA LEU A 11 6.72 15.41 -10.49
C LEU A 11 6.40 14.15 -9.67
N SER A 12 7.05 13.03 -9.98
CA SER A 12 6.90 11.80 -9.19
C SER A 12 8.00 11.68 -8.12
N ILE A 13 7.62 11.84 -6.85
CA ILE A 13 8.53 11.64 -5.72
C ILE A 13 8.36 10.23 -5.18
N ARG A 14 9.44 9.44 -5.13
CA ARG A 14 9.40 8.04 -4.72
C ARG A 14 9.94 7.88 -3.30
N GLU A 15 9.11 7.31 -2.44
CA GLU A 15 9.42 6.86 -1.08
C GLU A 15 10.19 7.90 -0.23
N PRO A 16 9.65 9.12 -0.05
CA PRO A 16 10.36 10.16 0.70
C PRO A 16 10.63 9.67 2.13
N LEU A 17 11.92 9.61 2.52
CA LEU A 17 12.33 9.12 3.83
C LEU A 17 11.68 9.92 4.96
N VAL A 18 11.50 11.23 4.78
CA VAL A 18 10.83 12.11 5.74
C VAL A 18 9.44 11.61 6.14
N LEU A 19 8.67 11.04 5.20
CA LEU A 19 7.35 10.49 5.49
C LEU A 19 7.42 9.18 6.27
N ARG A 20 8.47 8.37 6.07
CA ARG A 20 8.70 7.16 6.87
C ARG A 20 9.06 7.54 8.30
N THR A 21 9.99 8.48 8.48
CA THR A 21 10.37 8.99 9.79
C THR A 21 9.17 9.59 10.53
N LEU A 22 8.36 10.41 9.86
CA LEU A 22 7.15 10.98 10.46
C LEU A 22 6.11 9.92 10.81
N ALA A 23 5.95 8.89 9.98
CA ALA A 23 5.05 7.77 10.29
C ALA A 23 5.52 7.01 11.54
N ASP A 24 6.81 6.77 11.69
CA ASP A 24 7.38 6.15 12.88
C ASP A 24 7.18 7.01 14.13
N LEU A 25 7.45 8.32 14.04
CA LEU A 25 7.26 9.26 15.15
C LEU A 25 5.80 9.35 15.61
N HIS A 26 4.84 9.36 14.69
CA HIS A 26 3.40 9.39 15.03
C HIS A 26 2.90 8.12 15.74
N ARG A 27 3.68 7.03 15.71
CA ARG A 27 3.35 5.78 16.38
C ARG A 27 4.03 5.62 17.74
N GLN A 28 4.95 6.53 18.10
CA GLN A 28 5.65 6.42 19.37
C GLN A 28 4.66 6.55 20.53
N PRO A 29 4.70 5.64 21.52
CA PRO A 29 3.94 5.79 22.74
C PRO A 29 4.22 7.14 23.39
N ALA A 30 3.22 7.77 24.00
CA ALA A 30 3.35 9.09 24.62
C ALA A 30 4.53 9.16 25.62
N ALA A 31 4.76 8.08 26.38
CA ALA A 31 5.86 7.99 27.35
C ALA A 31 7.26 8.05 26.72
N THR A 32 7.42 7.72 25.45
CA THR A 32 8.70 7.71 24.73
C THR A 32 8.72 8.66 23.53
N ALA A 33 7.64 9.42 23.32
CA ALA A 33 7.50 10.35 22.22
C ALA A 33 8.46 11.53 22.38
N ARG A 34 9.24 11.81 21.33
CA ARG A 34 10.18 12.95 21.31
C ARG A 34 9.51 14.30 21.09
N PHE A 35 8.28 14.28 20.60
CA PHE A 35 7.50 15.44 20.23
C PHE A 35 6.05 15.22 20.66
N ASP A 36 5.38 16.28 21.11
CA ASP A 36 3.93 16.26 21.28
C ASP A 36 3.20 16.14 19.92
N ALA A 37 1.92 15.78 19.97
CA ALA A 37 1.09 15.59 18.79
C ALA A 37 1.00 16.85 17.91
N VAL A 38 0.87 18.03 18.53
CA VAL A 38 0.75 19.32 17.83
C VAL A 38 2.02 19.66 17.03
N THR A 39 3.18 19.33 17.59
CA THR A 39 4.49 19.52 16.96
C THR A 39 4.70 18.52 15.83
N LEU A 40 4.31 17.25 16.03
CA LEU A 40 4.34 16.25 14.96
C LEU A 40 3.44 16.62 13.79
N ASP A 41 2.22 17.11 14.05
CA ASP A 41 1.31 17.57 12.99
C ASP A 41 1.90 18.78 12.23
N ARG A 42 2.52 19.74 12.93
CA ARG A 42 3.23 20.86 12.27
C ARG A 42 4.41 20.38 11.40
N LEU A 43 5.19 19.42 11.89
CA LEU A 43 6.31 18.84 11.12
C LEU A 43 5.79 18.10 9.89
N PHE A 44 4.68 17.38 10.02
CA PHE A 44 4.02 16.72 8.91
C PHE A 44 3.54 17.71 7.84
N LEU A 45 2.82 18.76 8.23
CA LEU A 45 2.35 19.79 7.30
C LEU A 45 3.51 20.51 6.59
N ARG A 46 4.61 20.79 7.29
CA ARG A 46 5.81 21.36 6.69
C ARG A 46 6.46 20.41 5.68
N ALA A 47 6.55 19.12 6.00
CA ALA A 47 7.05 18.12 5.06
C ALA A 47 6.17 18.03 3.81
N LEU A 48 4.84 18.07 3.95
CA LEU A 48 3.93 18.13 2.81
C LEU A 48 4.14 19.38 1.95
N ALA A 49 4.25 20.55 2.57
CA ALA A 49 4.50 21.81 1.86
C ALA A 49 5.82 21.79 1.07
N LEU A 50 6.87 21.14 1.60
CA LEU A 50 8.13 20.94 0.90
C LEU A 50 8.00 19.96 -0.27
N LEU A 51 7.28 18.84 -0.06
CA LEU A 51 7.06 17.83 -1.10
C LEU A 51 6.18 18.37 -2.25
N GLN A 52 5.29 19.32 -1.97
CA GLN A 52 4.45 19.96 -2.98
C GLN A 52 5.20 20.99 -3.85
N ARG A 53 6.44 21.36 -3.49
CA ARG A 53 7.22 22.29 -4.30
C ARG A 53 7.51 21.68 -5.68
N ARG A 54 7.18 22.45 -6.71
CA ARG A 54 7.27 22.05 -8.12
C ARG A 54 8.16 23.00 -8.89
N SER A 55 8.94 22.46 -9.83
CA SER A 55 9.72 23.26 -10.79
C SER A 55 8.81 23.84 -11.87
N ARG A 56 9.29 24.86 -12.59
CA ARG A 56 8.55 25.45 -13.72
C ARG A 56 8.20 24.37 -14.75
N GLY A 57 6.95 24.31 -15.18
CA GLY A 57 6.44 23.32 -16.15
C GLY A 57 5.82 22.06 -15.53
N GLN A 58 5.93 21.86 -14.21
CA GLN A 58 5.21 20.80 -13.51
C GLN A 58 3.87 21.31 -13.00
N GLN A 59 2.81 20.53 -13.21
CA GLN A 59 1.45 20.85 -12.80
C GLN A 59 1.01 20.01 -11.60
N GLN A 60 1.41 18.74 -11.55
CA GLN A 60 1.00 17.81 -10.50
C GLN A 60 2.20 17.19 -9.78
N VAL A 61 2.07 16.97 -8.48
CA VAL A 61 3.02 16.19 -7.68
C VAL A 61 2.38 14.87 -7.28
N VAL A 62 3.03 13.77 -7.61
CA VAL A 62 2.61 12.43 -7.20
C VAL A 62 3.65 11.88 -6.23
N VAL A 63 3.24 11.64 -4.99
CA VAL A 63 4.11 11.04 -3.98
C VAL A 63 3.76 9.56 -3.83
N LYS A 64 4.73 8.68 -4.10
CA LYS A 64 4.63 7.27 -3.75
C LYS A 64 5.18 7.06 -2.35
N ALA A 65 4.31 7.06 -1.35
CA ALA A 65 4.70 6.71 0.01
C ALA A 65 5.03 5.20 0.14
N THR A 66 5.82 4.84 1.14
CA THR A 66 6.03 3.44 1.52
C THR A 66 4.80 2.96 2.29
N SER A 67 4.46 1.67 2.26
CA SER A 67 3.27 1.14 2.97
C SER A 67 3.31 1.38 4.48
N SER A 68 4.49 1.52 5.09
CA SER A 68 4.64 1.93 6.50
C SER A 68 4.13 3.34 6.80
N CYS A 69 3.88 4.16 5.76
CA CYS A 69 3.28 5.47 5.87
C CYS A 69 1.75 5.45 5.78
N ASN A 70 1.09 4.29 5.60
CA ASN A 70 -0.36 4.24 5.40
C ASN A 70 -1.17 4.81 6.60
N GLY A 71 -0.62 4.76 7.82
CA GLY A 71 -1.19 5.44 8.99
C GLY A 71 -1.22 6.98 8.90
N LEU A 72 -0.53 7.58 7.93
CA LEU A 72 -0.57 9.03 7.66
C LEU A 72 -1.69 9.43 6.69
N ILE A 73 -2.35 8.49 6.01
CA ILE A 73 -3.31 8.82 4.94
C ILE A 73 -4.44 9.72 5.46
N ASN A 74 -5.02 9.40 6.62
CA ASN A 74 -6.10 10.17 7.22
C ASN A 74 -5.66 11.62 7.55
N ARG A 75 -4.44 11.78 8.08
CA ARG A 75 -3.85 13.11 8.35
C ARG A 75 -3.62 13.88 7.06
N TRP A 76 -3.11 13.20 6.03
CA TRP A 76 -2.82 13.82 4.74
C TRP A 76 -4.10 14.31 4.06
N LEU A 77 -5.07 13.42 3.83
CA LEU A 77 -6.33 13.76 3.17
C LEU A 77 -7.19 14.73 3.99
N GLY A 78 -7.05 14.74 5.32
CA GLY A 78 -7.68 15.71 6.21
C GLY A 78 -7.07 17.11 6.15
N SER A 79 -5.78 17.23 5.80
CA SER A 79 -5.06 18.51 5.75
C SER A 79 -5.34 19.37 4.51
N ASP A 80 -5.78 18.76 3.42
CA ASP A 80 -6.07 19.43 2.16
C ASP A 80 -7.23 18.73 1.45
N GLN A 81 -8.27 19.49 1.09
CA GLN A 81 -9.47 18.98 0.43
C GLN A 81 -9.25 18.62 -1.05
N GLN A 82 -8.16 19.09 -1.66
CA GLN A 82 -7.84 18.80 -3.07
C GLN A 82 -6.97 17.55 -3.24
N THR A 83 -6.24 17.14 -2.19
CA THR A 83 -5.41 15.94 -2.22
C THR A 83 -6.27 14.70 -2.51
N ARG A 84 -5.77 13.83 -3.38
CA ARG A 84 -6.37 12.55 -3.75
C ARG A 84 -5.40 11.41 -3.50
N ALA A 85 -5.93 10.25 -3.17
CA ALA A 85 -5.13 9.06 -2.87
C ALA A 85 -5.48 7.90 -3.81
N VAL A 86 -4.47 7.07 -4.09
CA VAL A 86 -4.63 5.79 -4.77
C VAL A 86 -4.08 4.71 -3.84
N LEU A 87 -4.93 3.80 -3.41
CA LEU A 87 -4.58 2.70 -2.52
C LEU A 87 -4.52 1.40 -3.33
N MET A 88 -3.30 0.95 -3.60
CA MET A 88 -3.05 -0.25 -4.38
C MET A 88 -2.99 -1.48 -3.47
N HIS A 89 -3.66 -2.56 -3.86
CA HIS A 89 -3.64 -3.83 -3.13
C HIS A 89 -3.45 -5.03 -4.07
N ILE A 90 -3.20 -6.19 -3.48
CA ILE A 90 -3.31 -7.53 -4.07
C ILE A 90 -4.13 -8.41 -3.12
N ASP A 91 -4.70 -9.49 -3.64
CA ASP A 91 -5.39 -10.51 -2.83
C ASP A 91 -4.45 -11.17 -1.80
N LEU A 92 -5.03 -11.75 -0.75
CA LEU A 92 -4.27 -12.30 0.37
C LEU A 92 -3.36 -13.46 -0.06
N ARG A 93 -3.85 -14.38 -0.88
CA ARG A 93 -3.06 -15.52 -1.36
C ARG A 93 -1.84 -15.05 -2.13
N SER A 94 -2.01 -14.13 -3.09
CA SER A 94 -0.91 -13.52 -3.83
C SER A 94 0.05 -12.76 -2.91
N TYR A 95 -0.46 -12.07 -1.89
CA TYR A 95 0.36 -11.38 -0.90
C TYR A 95 1.23 -12.35 -0.11
N LEU A 96 0.64 -13.42 0.44
CA LEU A 96 1.35 -14.46 1.17
C LEU A 96 2.42 -15.09 0.29
N CYS A 97 2.09 -15.54 -0.91
CA CYS A 97 3.07 -16.09 -1.86
C CYS A 97 4.21 -15.10 -2.14
N THR A 98 3.91 -13.80 -2.29
CA THR A 98 4.95 -12.78 -2.51
C THR A 98 5.86 -12.62 -1.29
N MET A 99 5.31 -12.62 -0.08
CA MET A 99 6.09 -12.40 1.15
C MET A 99 6.88 -13.65 1.55
N LEU A 100 6.33 -14.85 1.36
CA LEU A 100 6.96 -16.12 1.73
C LEU A 100 8.20 -16.44 0.86
N LYS A 101 8.29 -15.85 -0.34
CA LYS A 101 9.35 -16.08 -1.34
C LYS A 101 10.78 -15.86 -0.82
N SER A 102 11.00 -14.93 0.10
CA SER A 102 12.36 -14.65 0.60
C SER A 102 12.42 -14.19 2.06
N PRO A 103 13.52 -14.47 2.79
CA PRO A 103 13.71 -14.01 4.16
C PRO A 103 13.57 -12.48 4.31
N THR A 104 14.09 -11.70 3.36
CA THR A 104 13.96 -10.24 3.36
C THR A 104 12.50 -9.80 3.25
N SER A 105 11.70 -10.45 2.40
CA SER A 105 10.28 -10.09 2.25
C SER A 105 9.47 -10.44 3.49
N ARG A 106 9.79 -11.58 4.14
CA ARG A 106 9.21 -11.97 5.43
C ARG A 106 9.52 -10.94 6.51
N PHE A 107 10.81 -10.57 6.64
CA PHE A 107 11.26 -9.55 7.59
C PHE A 107 10.58 -8.19 7.34
N ASP A 108 10.51 -7.74 6.10
CA ASP A 108 9.85 -6.49 5.71
C ASP A 108 8.35 -6.48 6.08
N ALA A 109 7.66 -7.62 5.91
CA ALA A 109 6.25 -7.75 6.26
C ALA A 109 6.02 -7.66 7.77
N GLU A 110 6.96 -8.19 8.57
CA GLU A 110 6.89 -8.17 10.04
C GLU A 110 7.29 -6.84 10.67
N ASN A 111 8.15 -6.06 10.03
CA ASN A 111 8.70 -4.81 10.59
C ASN A 111 7.65 -3.82 11.13
N PHE A 112 6.44 -3.82 10.57
CA PHE A 112 5.36 -2.91 10.96
C PHE A 112 4.15 -3.63 11.58
N ILE A 113 4.30 -4.90 11.97
CA ILE A 113 3.16 -5.72 12.38
C ILE A 113 2.54 -5.25 13.70
N ALA A 114 3.35 -4.82 14.67
CA ALA A 114 2.84 -4.30 15.94
C ALA A 114 1.99 -3.05 15.75
N ALA A 115 2.42 -2.14 14.86
CA ALA A 115 1.67 -0.94 14.52
C ALA A 115 0.35 -1.27 13.82
N ARG A 116 0.39 -2.20 12.85
CA ARG A 116 -0.80 -2.67 12.15
C ARG A 116 -1.80 -3.36 13.06
N LEU A 117 -1.30 -4.14 14.03
CA LEU A 117 -2.13 -4.77 15.04
C LEU A 117 -2.81 -3.71 15.94
N ALA A 118 -2.07 -2.70 16.39
CA ALA A 118 -2.64 -1.63 17.20
C ALA A 118 -3.77 -0.89 16.45
N ASP A 119 -3.57 -0.58 15.17
CA ASP A 119 -4.60 0.04 14.34
C ASP A 119 -5.81 -0.88 14.13
N LEU A 120 -5.57 -2.18 13.91
CA LEU A 120 -6.65 -3.16 13.77
C LEU A 120 -7.44 -3.32 15.08
N HIS A 121 -6.78 -3.36 16.24
CA HIS A 121 -7.46 -3.39 17.52
C HIS A 121 -8.36 -2.17 17.73
N ALA A 122 -7.85 -0.98 17.38
CA ALA A 122 -8.64 0.25 17.43
C ALA A 122 -9.87 0.20 16.52
N ALA A 123 -9.72 -0.34 15.30
CA ALA A 123 -10.82 -0.52 14.35
C ALA A 123 -11.87 -1.54 14.82
N LEU A 124 -11.43 -2.61 15.49
CA LEU A 124 -12.30 -3.69 15.96
C LEU A 124 -12.97 -3.38 17.31
N GLY A 125 -12.41 -2.45 18.09
CA GLY A 125 -12.81 -2.26 19.49
C GLY A 125 -12.51 -3.47 20.38
N ASP A 126 -11.58 -4.33 19.96
CA ASP A 126 -11.12 -5.54 20.66
C ASP A 126 -9.60 -5.60 20.58
N ASP A 127 -8.94 -5.92 21.68
CA ASP A 127 -7.49 -6.03 21.77
C ASP A 127 -6.99 -7.47 21.93
N ALA A 128 -7.82 -8.51 21.78
CA ALA A 128 -7.54 -9.88 22.17
C ALA A 128 -6.45 -10.61 21.36
N LEU A 129 -6.08 -10.14 20.16
CA LEU A 129 -5.05 -10.81 19.35
C LEU A 129 -3.67 -10.59 19.97
N ARG A 130 -2.81 -11.62 19.90
CA ARG A 130 -1.45 -11.57 20.46
C ARG A 130 -0.46 -12.07 19.42
N LEU A 131 0.51 -11.23 19.05
CA LEU A 131 1.52 -11.60 18.04
C LEU A 131 2.34 -12.84 18.42
N TYR A 132 2.63 -13.04 19.71
CA TYR A 132 3.41 -14.19 20.18
C TYR A 132 2.66 -15.53 20.05
N GLN A 133 1.33 -15.50 19.83
CA GLN A 133 0.52 -16.69 19.61
C GLN A 133 0.42 -17.06 18.12
N LEU A 134 0.93 -16.20 17.24
CA LEU A 134 0.79 -16.36 15.79
C LEU A 134 2.12 -16.80 15.17
N ASN A 135 2.05 -17.77 14.27
CA ASN A 135 3.21 -18.11 13.45
C ASN A 135 3.51 -16.98 12.44
N GLN A 136 4.64 -17.07 11.73
CA GLN A 136 5.07 -16.01 10.81
C GLN A 136 4.04 -15.73 9.69
N ALA A 137 3.47 -16.76 9.07
CA ALA A 137 2.49 -16.58 8.00
C ALA A 137 1.19 -15.95 8.50
N GLU A 138 0.74 -16.31 9.70
CA GLU A 138 -0.42 -15.70 10.36
C GLU A 138 -0.16 -14.23 10.69
N ARG A 139 1.06 -13.88 11.15
CA ARG A 139 1.46 -12.48 11.36
C ARG A 139 1.47 -11.70 10.05
N ILE A 140 1.98 -12.28 8.96
CA ILE A 140 1.94 -11.64 7.64
C ILE A 140 0.50 -11.40 7.18
N ALA A 141 -0.38 -12.41 7.33
CA ALA A 141 -1.80 -12.30 7.01
C ALA A 141 -2.51 -11.23 7.86
N LEU A 142 -2.23 -11.17 9.17
CA LEU A 142 -2.74 -10.14 10.07
C LEU A 142 -2.38 -8.74 9.57
N GLY A 143 -1.12 -8.56 9.15
CA GLY A 143 -0.65 -7.28 8.62
C GLY A 143 -1.41 -6.86 7.37
N TRP A 144 -1.70 -7.81 6.47
CA TRP A 144 -2.52 -7.55 5.29
C TRP A 144 -3.97 -7.21 5.65
N MET A 145 -4.59 -7.97 6.55
CA MET A 145 -5.97 -7.75 7.01
C MET A 145 -6.13 -6.35 7.61
N ALA A 146 -5.18 -5.91 8.43
CA ALA A 146 -5.16 -4.57 9.01
C ALA A 146 -5.11 -3.46 7.95
N GLU A 147 -4.28 -3.63 6.91
CA GLU A 147 -4.18 -2.65 5.81
C GLU A 147 -5.47 -2.62 4.97
N MET A 148 -6.04 -3.77 4.67
CA MET A 148 -7.27 -3.86 3.87
C MET A 148 -8.48 -3.31 4.62
N GLN A 149 -8.55 -3.53 5.94
CA GLN A 149 -9.55 -2.90 6.80
C GLN A 149 -9.40 -1.37 6.77
N ARG A 150 -8.17 -0.86 6.97
CA ARG A 150 -7.88 0.57 6.87
C ARG A 150 -8.29 1.15 5.51
N PHE A 151 -8.05 0.42 4.41
CA PHE A 151 -8.42 0.86 3.07
C PHE A 151 -9.95 0.95 2.91
N GLY A 152 -10.70 0.01 3.49
CA GLY A 152 -12.17 0.05 3.52
C GLY A 152 -12.69 1.28 4.27
N GLU A 153 -12.19 1.52 5.48
CA GLU A 153 -12.57 2.68 6.29
C GLU A 153 -12.26 4.00 5.59
N LEU A 154 -11.06 4.13 5.02
CA LEU A 154 -10.65 5.32 4.29
C LEU A 154 -11.50 5.54 3.03
N ALA A 155 -11.85 4.47 2.31
CA ALA A 155 -12.71 4.57 1.14
C ALA A 155 -14.12 5.07 1.52
N ASN A 156 -14.69 4.55 2.61
CA ASN A 156 -15.97 5.02 3.13
C ASN A 156 -15.90 6.49 3.58
N ARG A 157 -14.79 6.91 4.19
CA ARG A 157 -14.60 8.26 4.71
C ARG A 157 -14.38 9.32 3.63
N TYR A 158 -13.59 9.00 2.60
CA TYR A 158 -13.13 9.99 1.61
C TYR A 158 -13.79 9.87 0.24
N GLY A 159 -14.58 8.81 0.01
CA GLY A 159 -15.36 8.60 -1.22
C GLY A 159 -14.51 8.81 -2.47
N GLU A 160 -14.98 9.69 -3.35
CA GLU A 160 -14.36 9.98 -4.66
C GLU A 160 -12.93 10.52 -4.60
N ARG A 161 -12.43 10.95 -3.44
CA ARG A 161 -11.03 11.39 -3.28
C ARG A 161 -10.05 10.23 -3.14
N LEU A 162 -10.54 9.01 -2.96
CA LEU A 162 -9.74 7.81 -2.78
C LEU A 162 -10.11 6.76 -3.82
N LEU A 163 -9.13 6.37 -4.64
CA LEU A 163 -9.27 5.28 -5.60
C LEU A 163 -8.61 4.02 -5.04
N ARG A 164 -9.37 2.95 -4.87
CA ARG A 164 -8.80 1.61 -4.64
C ARG A 164 -8.42 1.00 -5.97
N LEU A 165 -7.23 0.41 -6.02
CA LEU A 165 -6.67 -0.17 -7.24
C LEU A 165 -6.19 -1.59 -6.96
N ASP A 166 -6.79 -2.57 -7.63
CA ASP A 166 -6.22 -3.91 -7.69
C ASP A 166 -4.98 -3.90 -8.60
N PHE A 167 -3.87 -4.44 -8.11
CA PHE A 167 -2.69 -4.62 -8.94
C PHE A 167 -2.92 -5.63 -10.08
N ALA A 168 -3.83 -6.59 -9.92
CA ALA A 168 -4.21 -7.51 -10.98
C ALA A 168 -4.84 -6.76 -12.17
N ASP A 169 -5.69 -5.76 -11.92
CA ASP A 169 -6.25 -4.87 -12.96
C ASP A 169 -5.13 -4.15 -13.74
N LEU A 170 -4.14 -3.62 -13.00
CA LEU A 170 -2.99 -2.93 -13.61
C LEU A 170 -2.19 -3.85 -14.53
N LEU A 171 -2.06 -5.14 -14.19
CA LEU A 171 -1.36 -6.11 -15.02
C LEU A 171 -2.19 -6.60 -16.20
N ALA A 172 -3.51 -6.66 -16.05
CA ALA A 172 -4.43 -7.09 -17.10
C ALA A 172 -4.60 -6.04 -18.19
N ASP A 173 -4.78 -4.77 -17.80
CA ASP A 173 -4.85 -3.64 -18.73
C ASP A 173 -4.10 -2.42 -18.16
N PRO A 174 -2.77 -2.35 -18.38
CA PRO A 174 -1.96 -1.24 -17.90
C PRO A 174 -2.38 0.12 -18.45
N SER A 175 -2.90 0.16 -19.68
CA SER A 175 -3.29 1.41 -20.37
C SER A 175 -4.56 1.98 -19.79
N ALA A 176 -5.63 1.19 -19.73
CA ALA A 176 -6.88 1.62 -19.13
C ALA A 176 -6.69 1.95 -17.64
N THR A 177 -5.89 1.16 -16.93
CA THR A 177 -5.61 1.42 -15.51
C THR A 177 -4.83 2.71 -15.31
N LEU A 178 -3.78 2.97 -16.11
CA LEU A 178 -3.02 4.21 -16.02
C LEU A 178 -3.90 5.43 -16.36
N ALA A 179 -4.76 5.31 -17.38
CA ALA A 179 -5.74 6.35 -17.73
C ALA A 179 -6.69 6.65 -16.56
N ARG A 180 -7.25 5.61 -15.93
CA ARG A 180 -8.13 5.72 -14.76
C ARG A 180 -7.44 6.43 -13.59
N VAL A 181 -6.20 6.03 -13.29
CA VAL A 181 -5.41 6.63 -12.20
C VAL A 181 -5.04 8.07 -12.52
N ALA A 182 -4.65 8.39 -13.75
CA ALA A 182 -4.34 9.75 -14.18
C ALA A 182 -5.57 10.66 -14.07
N GLY A 183 -6.72 10.22 -14.58
CA GLY A 183 -7.99 10.92 -14.46
C GLY A 183 -8.39 11.17 -13.00
N HIS A 184 -8.29 10.14 -12.14
CA HIS A 184 -8.53 10.29 -10.71
C HIS A 184 -7.62 11.34 -10.08
N LEU A 185 -6.31 11.30 -10.36
CA LEU A 185 -5.33 12.24 -9.86
C LEU A 185 -5.37 13.62 -10.54
N ARG A 186 -6.32 13.86 -11.47
CA ARG A 186 -6.44 15.09 -12.26
C ARG A 186 -5.15 15.44 -13.00
N ILE A 187 -4.52 14.42 -13.57
CA ILE A 187 -3.36 14.53 -14.45
C ILE A 187 -3.88 14.50 -15.88
N GLU A 188 -3.63 15.58 -16.63
CA GLU A 188 -3.93 15.63 -18.06
C GLU A 188 -2.93 14.76 -18.83
N ALA A 189 -3.43 13.67 -19.43
CA ALA A 189 -2.61 12.75 -20.20
C ALA A 189 -3.36 12.32 -21.47
N SER A 190 -2.75 12.56 -22.63
CA SER A 190 -3.27 12.05 -23.90
C SER A 190 -3.07 10.54 -23.99
N ALA A 191 -3.84 9.86 -24.86
CA ALA A 191 -3.63 8.45 -25.16
C ALA A 191 -2.17 8.15 -25.61
N GLY A 192 -1.57 9.07 -26.38
CA GLY A 192 -0.16 8.96 -26.77
C GLY A 192 0.80 9.04 -25.59
N SER A 193 0.54 9.93 -24.62
CA SER A 193 1.33 10.05 -23.39
C SER A 193 1.21 8.81 -22.50
N ILE A 194 0.02 8.23 -22.40
CA ILE A 194 -0.23 6.98 -21.65
C ILE A 194 0.55 5.84 -22.29
N ASN A 195 0.46 5.67 -23.62
CA ASN A 195 1.19 4.63 -24.34
C ASN A 195 2.72 4.81 -24.20
N ALA A 196 3.22 6.04 -24.27
CA ALA A 196 4.63 6.34 -24.05
C ALA A 196 5.09 5.99 -22.62
N ALA A 197 4.27 6.31 -21.61
CA ALA A 197 4.54 5.99 -20.21
C ALA A 197 4.52 4.47 -19.91
N LEU A 198 3.94 3.67 -20.80
CA LEU A 198 3.93 2.21 -20.75
C LEU A 198 5.02 1.56 -21.61
N GLY A 199 5.92 2.35 -22.21
CA GLY A 199 6.99 1.83 -23.05
C GLY A 199 7.85 0.76 -22.34
N PRO A 200 8.58 -0.08 -23.09
CA PRO A 200 9.29 -1.27 -22.58
C PRO A 200 10.26 -0.98 -21.42
N GLN A 201 10.78 0.24 -21.35
CA GLN A 201 11.71 0.68 -20.32
C GLN A 201 11.04 0.87 -18.94
N ILE A 202 9.70 0.96 -18.89
CA ILE A 202 8.93 1.26 -17.69
C ILE A 202 8.03 0.10 -17.27
N SER A 203 7.35 -0.56 -18.22
CA SER A 203 6.37 -1.63 -17.97
C SER A 203 6.98 -3.03 -17.94
N GLY A 204 8.11 -3.24 -18.62
CA GLY A 204 8.72 -4.55 -18.79
C GLY A 204 9.75 -4.93 -17.72
N ARG A 205 9.97 -4.15 -16.65
CA ARG A 205 11.10 -4.34 -15.72
C ARG A 205 10.66 -4.55 -14.27
N TYR A 206 11.38 -5.42 -13.56
CA TYR A 206 11.10 -5.69 -12.15
C TYR A 206 11.21 -4.42 -11.27
N ALA A 207 10.28 -4.27 -10.33
CA ALA A 207 10.16 -3.05 -9.53
C ALA A 207 11.38 -2.82 -8.61
N LYS A 208 12.08 -3.90 -8.21
CA LYS A 208 13.20 -3.86 -7.26
C LYS A 208 14.58 -4.14 -7.88
N ALA A 209 14.66 -4.61 -9.12
CA ALA A 209 15.91 -4.78 -9.88
C ALA A 209 15.62 -4.47 -11.36
N THR A 210 16.15 -3.36 -11.87
CA THR A 210 15.78 -2.82 -13.18
C THR A 210 16.37 -3.57 -14.36
N ASP A 211 17.19 -4.59 -14.10
CA ASP A 211 18.04 -5.23 -15.11
C ASP A 211 17.42 -6.52 -15.65
N HIS A 212 16.25 -6.92 -15.14
CA HIS A 212 15.53 -8.11 -15.60
C HIS A 212 14.15 -7.78 -16.13
N PRO A 213 13.77 -8.33 -17.31
CA PRO A 213 12.40 -8.31 -17.75
C PRO A 213 11.51 -9.04 -16.74
N TYR A 214 10.33 -8.50 -16.43
CA TYR A 214 9.38 -9.12 -15.50
C TYR A 214 7.96 -8.98 -16.02
N SER A 215 7.45 -10.07 -16.58
CA SER A 215 6.14 -10.16 -17.17
C SER A 215 5.07 -10.62 -16.18
N ARG A 216 3.80 -10.57 -16.61
CA ARG A 216 2.69 -11.20 -15.90
C ARG A 216 2.88 -12.71 -15.74
N ALA A 217 3.45 -13.38 -16.73
CA ALA A 217 3.72 -14.81 -16.69
C ALA A 217 4.82 -15.14 -15.65
N ASP A 218 5.88 -14.35 -15.60
CA ASP A 218 6.96 -14.51 -14.60
C ASP A 218 6.41 -14.34 -13.18
N ARG A 219 5.53 -13.35 -12.98
CA ARG A 219 4.83 -13.18 -11.70
C ARG A 219 3.98 -14.39 -11.35
N GLN A 220 3.20 -14.92 -12.29
CA GLN A 220 2.35 -16.07 -12.01
C GLN A 220 3.17 -17.30 -11.64
N ALA A 221 4.28 -17.55 -12.34
CA ALA A 221 5.22 -18.64 -12.06
C ALA A 221 5.88 -18.48 -10.67
N ASP A 222 6.28 -17.27 -10.29
CA ASP A 222 6.82 -16.95 -8.97
C ASP A 222 5.82 -17.26 -7.84
N LEU A 223 4.55 -16.87 -8.03
CA LEU A 223 3.50 -17.09 -7.04
C LEU A 223 3.18 -18.58 -6.91
N GLN A 224 3.13 -19.29 -8.04
CA GLN A 224 2.91 -20.74 -8.06
C GLN A 224 4.05 -21.49 -7.36
N THR A 225 5.30 -21.17 -7.69
CA THR A 225 6.49 -21.75 -7.05
C THR A 225 6.44 -21.53 -5.53
N SER A 226 6.07 -20.33 -5.09
CA SER A 226 5.97 -20.04 -3.65
C SER A 226 4.84 -20.82 -2.97
N ALA A 227 3.72 -21.04 -3.66
CA ALA A 227 2.62 -21.86 -3.14
C ALA A 227 3.00 -23.35 -3.02
N GLU A 228 3.82 -23.86 -3.95
CA GLU A 228 4.31 -25.24 -3.95
C GLU A 228 5.39 -25.49 -2.88
N LEU A 229 6.27 -24.51 -2.66
CA LEU A 229 7.34 -24.62 -1.66
C LEU A 229 6.85 -24.45 -0.22
N TYR A 230 5.81 -23.62 0.00
CA TYR A 230 5.34 -23.25 1.34
C TYR A 230 3.84 -23.52 1.56
N PRO A 231 3.30 -24.71 1.23
CA PRO A 231 1.86 -24.96 1.27
C PRO A 231 1.29 -24.90 2.69
N GLY A 232 2.05 -25.35 3.69
CA GLY A 232 1.63 -25.32 5.11
C GLY A 232 1.51 -23.89 5.65
N GLU A 233 2.48 -23.03 5.33
CA GLU A 233 2.48 -21.63 5.73
C GLU A 233 1.38 -20.83 5.01
N LEU A 234 1.22 -21.05 3.71
CA LEU A 234 0.15 -20.44 2.92
C LEU A 234 -1.23 -20.78 3.52
N ARG A 235 -1.48 -22.08 3.78
CA ARG A 235 -2.71 -22.53 4.43
C ARG A 235 -2.90 -21.89 5.81
N ALA A 236 -1.86 -21.86 6.64
CA ALA A 236 -1.95 -21.25 7.97
C ALA A 236 -2.37 -19.77 7.92
N GLY A 237 -1.79 -19.00 7.00
CA GLY A 237 -2.15 -17.59 6.81
C GLY A 237 -3.59 -17.39 6.31
N LEU A 238 -4.04 -18.21 5.35
CA LEU A 238 -5.41 -18.17 4.82
C LEU A 238 -6.45 -18.61 5.86
N ASP A 239 -6.21 -19.73 6.55
CA ASP A 239 -7.10 -20.23 7.61
C ASP A 239 -7.22 -19.23 8.75
N PHE A 240 -6.12 -18.55 9.10
CA PHE A 240 -6.15 -17.48 10.09
C PHE A 240 -7.03 -16.30 9.65
N ALA A 241 -6.94 -15.87 8.39
CA ALA A 241 -7.80 -14.81 7.87
C ALA A 241 -9.28 -15.21 7.91
N GLU A 242 -9.63 -16.44 7.52
CA GLU A 242 -11.00 -16.95 7.63
C GLU A 242 -11.50 -16.98 9.08
N ARG A 243 -10.66 -17.41 10.04
CA ARG A 243 -11.00 -17.36 11.48
C ARG A 243 -11.25 -15.91 11.95
N LEU A 244 -10.46 -14.95 11.49
CA LEU A 244 -10.69 -13.53 11.79
C LEU A 244 -12.02 -13.03 11.20
N LEU A 245 -12.34 -13.38 9.96
CA LEU A 245 -13.61 -13.02 9.32
C LEU A 245 -14.82 -13.58 10.08
N GLN A 246 -14.71 -14.81 10.60
CA GLN A 246 -15.76 -15.43 11.41
C GLN A 246 -15.91 -14.74 12.77
N ARG A 247 -14.80 -14.36 13.40
CA ARG A 247 -14.80 -13.71 14.71
C ARG A 247 -15.26 -12.26 14.66
N TYR A 248 -14.90 -11.53 13.61
CA TYR A 248 -15.11 -10.08 13.53
C TYR A 248 -15.97 -9.70 12.32
N PRO A 249 -17.28 -9.47 12.52
CA PRO A 249 -18.19 -9.05 11.45
C PRO A 249 -17.75 -7.78 10.72
N ALA A 250 -17.04 -6.86 11.41
CA ALA A 250 -16.47 -5.66 10.82
C ALA A 250 -15.52 -5.95 9.64
N LEU A 251 -14.90 -7.14 9.59
CA LEU A 251 -13.99 -7.55 8.54
C LEU A 251 -14.70 -8.27 7.38
N ALA A 252 -16.02 -8.50 7.43
CA ALA A 252 -16.73 -9.32 6.45
C ALA A 252 -16.55 -8.84 4.99
N GLY A 253 -16.39 -7.54 4.77
CA GLY A 253 -16.11 -6.95 3.45
C GLY A 253 -14.77 -7.38 2.85
N LEU A 254 -13.88 -8.02 3.63
CA LEU A 254 -12.59 -8.52 3.17
C LEU A 254 -12.66 -9.91 2.54
N ARG A 255 -13.79 -10.64 2.68
CA ARG A 255 -13.94 -12.02 2.17
C ARG A 255 -13.63 -12.13 0.68
N GLY A 256 -14.08 -11.16 -0.12
CA GLY A 256 -13.82 -11.13 -1.58
C GLY A 256 -12.35 -10.94 -1.97
N TYR A 257 -11.49 -10.58 -1.02
CA TYR A 257 -10.06 -10.32 -1.26
C TYR A 257 -9.15 -11.44 -0.77
N LEU A 258 -9.69 -12.51 -0.16
CA LEU A 258 -8.84 -13.61 0.30
C LEU A 258 -8.28 -14.44 -0.88
N ALA A 259 -9.11 -14.59 -1.93
CA ALA A 259 -8.94 -15.33 -3.19
C ALA A 259 -8.24 -16.72 -3.08
N ALA A 260 -9.00 -17.74 -3.48
CA ALA A 260 -8.69 -19.18 -3.49
C ALA A 260 -7.40 -19.57 -4.22
#